data_AF-A0A2D5H8K0-F1
#
_entry.id   AF-A0A2D5H8K0-F1
#
_cell.length_a   1.000
_cell.length_b   1.000
_cell.length_c   1.000
_cell.angle_alpha   90.00
_cell.angle_beta   90.00
_cell.angle_gamma   90.00
#
_symmetry.space_group_name_H-M   'P 1'
#
loop_
_entity.id
_entity.type
_entity.pdbx_description
1 polymer ?
#
loop_
_entity_poly.entity_id
_entity_poly.type
_entity_poly.pdbx_seq_one_letter_code
_entity_poly.pdbx_strand_id
1 'polypeptide(L)'
;MRRVLLSAAITASLVAMPAAARQQGKLMNNQDPDVEDVARTPMTDLNVGRDDEIPPVLNAAIAEPYSLSGLGKCSQLSAAITDLDEVLGPDIDLPQEERDRISGGRVAKWLVTSFIPFRGLIREVSGANDKDREVNAAIQAGLTRRGFLKGVGEARGCKYPASPAPPHVVQARKEKLEAEGKLADDGKQDESKKKKRDKNNEKTESGVPYVAQPVVQPIP
;
A
#
# COMPACT_ATOMS: atom_id res chain seq x y z
N MET A 1 26.69 36.98 58.28
CA MET A 1 26.62 36.66 59.73
C MET A 1 25.47 35.70 59.96
N ARG A 2 25.74 34.58 60.66
CA ARG A 2 24.87 33.73 61.52
C ARG A 2 23.43 33.43 61.05
N ARG A 3 23.07 32.19 60.68
CA ARG A 3 22.65 31.02 61.53
C ARG A 3 21.23 31.23 62.14
N VAL A 4 20.28 30.29 62.30
CA VAL A 4 20.08 28.82 62.11
C VAL A 4 18.60 28.51 62.56
N LEU A 5 18.07 27.31 62.23
CA LEU A 5 16.91 26.55 62.80
C LEU A 5 15.56 26.61 62.05
N LEU A 6 15.09 25.53 61.39
CA LEU A 6 14.51 24.25 61.87
C LEU A 6 13.12 24.38 62.51
N SER A 7 12.11 23.85 61.82
CA SER A 7 10.97 23.13 62.43
C SER A 7 10.31 22.23 61.39
N ALA A 8 10.40 20.93 61.62
CA ALA A 8 9.66 19.88 60.94
C ALA A 8 8.24 19.80 61.51
N ALA A 9 7.24 19.63 60.65
CA ALA A 9 5.93 19.12 61.05
C ALA A 9 5.52 18.02 60.06
N ILE A 10 5.64 16.79 60.55
CA ILE A 10 5.19 15.54 59.95
C ILE A 10 3.68 15.46 60.14
N THR A 11 2.91 15.48 59.06
CA THR A 11 1.50 15.05 59.09
C THR A 11 1.37 13.79 58.24
N ALA A 12 1.40 12.66 58.93
CA ALA A 12 1.06 11.34 58.41
C ALA A 12 -0.46 11.26 58.25
N SER A 13 -0.94 11.09 57.02
CA SER A 13 -2.30 10.63 56.76
C SER A 13 -2.23 9.24 56.11
N LEU A 14 -2.48 8.23 56.94
CA LEU A 14 -2.80 6.88 56.49
C LEU A 14 -4.15 6.92 55.77
N VAL A 15 -4.16 6.64 54.47
CA VAL A 15 -5.36 6.16 53.77
C VAL A 15 -5.19 4.67 53.55
N ALA A 16 -6.06 3.90 54.19
CA ALA A 16 -6.15 2.46 54.09
C ALA A 16 -6.58 2.05 52.66
N MET A 17 -5.71 1.34 51.96
CA MET A 17 -6.08 0.61 50.74
C MET A 17 -6.65 -0.76 51.11
N PRO A 18 -7.81 -1.17 50.57
CA PRO A 18 -8.24 -2.56 50.67
C PRO A 18 -7.46 -3.39 49.65
N ALA A 19 -6.53 -4.20 50.14
CA ALA A 19 -5.90 -5.26 49.38
C ALA A 19 -6.61 -6.60 49.69
N ALA A 20 -7.47 -7.06 48.77
CA ALA A 20 -7.77 -8.49 48.57
C ALA A 20 -8.70 -8.68 47.36
N ALA A 21 -8.14 -9.06 46.22
CA ALA A 21 -8.66 -10.13 45.35
C ALA A 21 -7.68 -10.38 44.20
N ARG A 22 -6.75 -11.32 44.43
CA ARG A 22 -6.11 -12.08 43.35
C ARG A 22 -7.19 -12.99 42.74
N GLN A 23 -7.57 -12.77 41.50
CA GLN A 23 -8.06 -13.81 40.59
C GLN A 23 -7.35 -13.61 39.26
N GLN A 24 -6.27 -14.36 39.07
CA GLN A 24 -6.22 -15.52 38.17
C GLN A 24 -6.00 -15.07 36.73
N GLY A 25 -4.78 -15.33 36.24
CA GLY A 25 -4.45 -15.25 34.84
C GLY A 25 -5.48 -16.05 34.05
N LYS A 26 -6.24 -15.35 33.22
CA LYS A 26 -7.09 -15.98 32.22
C LYS A 26 -6.16 -16.57 31.17
N LEU A 27 -5.95 -17.88 31.30
CA LEU A 27 -5.47 -18.74 30.22
C LEU A 27 -6.27 -18.40 28.96
N MET A 28 -5.55 -18.10 27.89
CA MET A 28 -6.11 -18.02 26.55
C MET A 28 -6.62 -19.41 26.19
N ASN A 29 -7.93 -19.61 26.34
CA ASN A 29 -8.62 -20.73 25.72
C ASN A 29 -9.89 -20.17 25.07
N ASN A 30 -10.03 -20.55 23.80
CA ASN A 30 -11.15 -20.34 22.88
C ASN A 30 -12.34 -19.57 23.49
N GLN A 31 -12.48 -18.31 23.10
CA GLN A 31 -13.77 -17.63 23.14
C GLN A 31 -14.35 -17.70 21.73
N ASP A 32 -15.47 -18.41 21.62
CA ASP A 32 -16.45 -18.22 20.56
C ASP A 32 -16.63 -16.70 20.32
N PRO A 33 -16.71 -16.26 19.04
CA PRO A 33 -16.86 -14.85 18.75
C PRO A 33 -18.12 -14.30 19.44
N ASP A 34 -17.95 -13.19 20.16
CA ASP A 34 -19.02 -12.43 20.79
C ASP A 34 -20.14 -12.21 19.75
N VAL A 35 -21.31 -12.77 20.04
CA VAL A 35 -22.51 -12.64 19.20
C VAL A 35 -22.95 -11.18 19.01
N GLU A 36 -22.46 -10.27 19.86
CA GLU A 36 -22.64 -8.82 19.75
C GLU A 36 -21.74 -8.18 18.67
N ASP A 37 -20.56 -8.73 18.39
CA ASP A 37 -19.61 -8.22 17.39
C ASP A 37 -19.98 -8.68 15.97
N VAL A 38 -20.62 -9.84 15.86
CA VAL A 38 -21.18 -10.35 14.59
C VAL A 38 -22.34 -9.46 14.08
N ALA A 39 -23.08 -8.80 14.98
CA ALA A 39 -24.21 -7.96 14.65
C ALA A 39 -23.84 -6.58 14.08
N ARG A 40 -22.57 -6.15 14.16
CA ARG A 40 -22.08 -4.89 13.56
C ARG A 40 -21.54 -5.06 12.14
N THR A 41 -21.39 -6.30 11.70
CA THR A 41 -20.96 -6.67 10.35
C THR A 41 -21.90 -6.21 9.22
N PRO A 42 -23.20 -5.89 9.40
CA PRO A 42 -24.01 -5.36 8.29
C PRO A 42 -23.96 -3.82 8.15
N MET A 43 -23.43 -3.08 9.12
CA MET A 43 -23.41 -1.60 9.04
C MET A 43 -22.34 -1.05 8.08
N THR A 44 -21.30 -1.82 7.78
CA THR A 44 -20.25 -1.40 6.81
C THR A 44 -20.75 -1.50 5.37
N ASP A 45 -21.74 -2.37 5.10
CA ASP A 45 -22.33 -2.53 3.76
C ASP A 45 -23.28 -1.38 3.37
N LEU A 46 -23.72 -0.61 4.36
CA LEU A 46 -24.49 0.61 4.18
C LEU A 46 -23.66 1.88 4.37
N ASN A 47 -22.34 1.74 4.53
CA ASN A 47 -21.43 2.88 4.65
C ASN A 47 -21.01 3.44 3.28
N VAL A 48 -21.92 3.42 2.30
CA VAL A 48 -21.89 4.32 1.15
C VAL A 48 -22.30 5.68 1.70
N GLY A 49 -21.36 6.61 1.86
CA GLY A 49 -21.73 8.00 2.09
C GLY A 49 -21.02 8.75 3.19
N ARG A 50 -19.86 8.32 3.68
CA ARG A 50 -19.01 9.20 4.49
C ARG A 50 -17.56 9.01 4.06
N ASP A 51 -17.13 9.91 3.17
CA ASP A 51 -15.74 10.27 2.83
C ASP A 51 -15.15 9.74 1.48
N ASP A 52 -15.99 9.39 0.50
CA ASP A 52 -15.61 8.84 -0.83
C ASP A 52 -15.53 9.90 -1.96
N GLU A 53 -15.08 11.12 -1.66
CA GLU A 53 -14.86 12.12 -2.70
C GLU A 53 -13.57 11.78 -3.47
N ILE A 54 -13.69 11.60 -4.80
CA ILE A 54 -12.52 11.34 -5.65
C ILE A 54 -11.57 12.54 -5.48
N PRO A 55 -10.31 12.31 -5.11
CA PRO A 55 -9.36 13.40 -4.89
C PRO A 55 -9.30 14.34 -6.11
N PRO A 56 -9.25 15.67 -5.91
CA PRO A 56 -9.27 16.63 -7.01
C PRO A 56 -8.19 16.39 -8.06
N VAL A 57 -7.02 15.90 -7.64
CA VAL A 57 -5.90 15.53 -8.52
C VAL A 57 -6.28 14.40 -9.48
N LEU A 58 -7.06 13.41 -9.02
CA LEU A 58 -7.54 12.30 -9.86
C LEU A 58 -8.72 12.73 -10.75
N ASN A 59 -9.59 13.62 -10.28
CA ASN A 59 -10.63 14.23 -11.13
C ASN A 59 -10.03 15.03 -12.29
N ALA A 60 -8.97 15.81 -12.02
CA ALA A 60 -8.22 16.50 -13.07
C ALA A 60 -7.57 15.50 -14.05
N ALA A 61 -7.09 14.35 -13.55
CA ALA A 61 -6.55 13.29 -14.40
C ALA A 61 -7.61 12.62 -15.28
N ILE A 62 -8.86 12.48 -14.82
CA ILE A 62 -9.99 12.00 -15.64
C ILE A 62 -10.27 12.98 -16.78
N ALA A 63 -10.35 14.28 -16.47
CA ALA A 63 -10.68 15.30 -17.45
C ALA A 63 -9.58 15.48 -18.50
N GLU A 64 -8.32 15.48 -18.07
CA GLU A 64 -7.17 15.79 -18.93
C GLU A 64 -5.96 14.85 -18.68
N PRO A 65 -6.04 13.55 -19.00
CA PRO A 65 -4.99 12.59 -18.68
C PRO A 65 -3.63 12.88 -19.36
N TYR A 66 -3.64 13.51 -20.52
CA TYR A 66 -2.44 13.80 -21.34
C TYR A 66 -2.11 15.29 -21.50
N SER A 67 -2.76 16.17 -20.74
CA SER A 67 -2.55 17.61 -20.85
C SER A 67 -1.24 18.05 -20.21
N LEU A 68 -0.51 18.91 -20.93
CA LEU A 68 0.72 19.59 -20.49
C LEU A 68 0.48 21.08 -20.16
N SER A 69 -0.79 21.50 -20.10
CA SER A 69 -1.17 22.87 -19.75
C SER A 69 -0.53 23.26 -18.41
N GLY A 70 0.26 24.33 -18.42
CA GLY A 70 0.99 24.82 -17.23
C GLY A 70 2.23 24.01 -16.82
N LEU A 71 2.60 22.96 -17.55
CA LEU A 71 3.71 22.05 -17.23
C LEU A 71 4.91 22.22 -18.19
N GLY A 72 5.42 23.45 -18.28
CA GLY A 72 6.53 23.80 -19.16
C GLY A 72 7.92 23.48 -18.61
N LYS A 73 8.08 23.44 -17.28
CA LYS A 73 9.36 23.25 -16.60
C LYS A 73 9.44 21.89 -15.89
N CYS A 74 10.64 21.33 -15.75
CA CYS A 74 10.84 20.08 -15.01
C CYS A 74 10.34 20.15 -13.56
N SER A 75 10.45 21.31 -12.89
CA SER A 75 9.94 21.50 -11.52
C SER A 75 8.41 21.43 -11.43
N GLN A 76 7.72 21.87 -12.49
CA GLN A 76 6.25 21.78 -12.57
C GLN A 76 5.82 20.34 -12.83
N LEU A 77 6.54 19.61 -13.68
CA LEU A 77 6.33 18.18 -13.88
C LEU A 77 6.56 17.39 -12.59
N SER A 78 7.64 17.65 -11.85
CA SER A 78 7.92 16.96 -10.59
C SER A 78 6.84 17.25 -9.53
N ALA A 79 6.33 18.48 -9.46
CA ALA A 79 5.26 18.82 -8.52
C ALA A 79 3.98 18.04 -8.87
N ALA A 80 3.55 18.09 -10.13
CA ALA A 80 2.35 17.37 -10.58
C ALA A 80 2.45 15.85 -10.39
N ILE A 81 3.64 15.25 -10.59
CA ILE A 81 3.88 13.83 -10.32
C ILE A 81 3.85 13.54 -8.82
N THR A 82 4.40 14.43 -7.99
CA THR A 82 4.39 14.28 -6.53
C THR A 82 2.95 14.34 -5.97
N ASP A 83 2.13 15.26 -6.49
CA ASP A 83 0.71 15.36 -6.12
C ASP A 83 -0.06 14.07 -6.47
N LEU A 84 0.30 13.42 -7.59
CA LEU A 84 -0.26 12.12 -7.97
C LEU A 84 0.25 10.99 -7.06
N ASP A 85 1.54 10.99 -6.72
CA ASP A 85 2.15 9.97 -5.84
C ASP A 85 1.62 10.02 -4.41
N GLU A 86 1.26 11.20 -3.90
CA GLU A 86 0.65 11.35 -2.57
C GLU A 86 -0.68 10.60 -2.48
N VAL A 87 -1.46 10.61 -3.56
CA VAL A 87 -2.78 9.95 -3.62
C VAL A 87 -2.68 8.48 -4.04
N LEU A 88 -1.88 8.20 -5.07
CA LEU A 88 -1.77 6.86 -5.68
C LEU A 88 -0.78 5.96 -4.93
N GLY A 89 0.10 6.54 -4.12
CA GLY A 89 1.20 5.84 -3.49
C GLY A 89 2.42 5.65 -4.43
N PRO A 90 3.42 4.88 -3.97
CA PRO A 90 4.70 4.74 -4.64
C PRO A 90 4.53 4.10 -6.02
N ASP A 91 5.26 4.61 -7.00
CA ASP A 91 5.13 4.12 -8.37
C ASP A 91 5.78 2.74 -8.59
N ILE A 92 5.42 2.09 -9.69
CA ILE A 92 5.86 0.73 -10.06
C ILE A 92 7.37 0.64 -10.33
N ASP A 93 8.04 1.78 -10.55
CA ASP A 93 9.49 1.89 -10.75
C ASP A 93 10.29 1.87 -9.44
N LEU A 94 9.63 1.95 -8.28
CA LEU A 94 10.24 1.83 -6.96
C LEU A 94 10.25 0.37 -6.46
N PRO A 95 11.09 0.03 -5.46
CA PRO A 95 11.21 -1.34 -4.93
C PRO A 95 9.87 -1.91 -4.42
N GLN A 96 9.69 -3.23 -4.51
CA GLN A 96 8.42 -3.87 -4.13
C GLN A 96 8.11 -3.65 -2.65
N GLU A 97 9.15 -3.67 -1.82
CA GLU A 97 9.09 -3.50 -0.37
C GLU A 97 8.53 -2.13 0.01
N GLU A 98 8.78 -1.09 -0.79
CA GLU A 98 8.22 0.25 -0.57
C GLU A 98 6.74 0.30 -0.93
N ARG A 99 6.35 -0.36 -2.03
CA ARG A 99 4.95 -0.44 -2.47
C ARG A 99 4.12 -1.28 -1.48
N ASP A 100 4.70 -2.35 -0.96
CA ASP A 100 4.05 -3.27 -0.04
C ASP A 100 3.91 -2.71 1.37
N ARG A 101 4.80 -1.81 1.83
CA ARG A 101 4.62 -1.10 3.11
C ARG A 101 3.36 -0.25 3.14
N ILE A 102 3.01 0.39 2.01
CA ILE A 102 1.79 1.20 1.90
C ILE A 102 0.56 0.32 1.62
N SER A 103 0.75 -0.82 0.94
CA SER A 103 -0.33 -1.78 0.67
C SER A 103 -0.69 -2.66 1.87
N GLY A 104 0.28 -3.06 2.71
CA GLY A 104 0.11 -4.07 3.77
C GLY A 104 -0.96 -3.70 4.80
N GLY A 105 -1.07 -2.42 5.16
CA GLY A 105 -2.15 -1.93 6.05
C GLY A 105 -3.53 -1.90 5.41
N ARG A 106 -3.60 -1.74 4.07
CA ARG A 106 -4.86 -1.64 3.31
C ARG A 106 -5.34 -3.01 2.81
N VAL A 107 -4.41 -3.88 2.41
CA VAL A 107 -4.67 -5.24 1.89
C VAL A 107 -5.06 -6.21 3.01
N ALA A 108 -4.45 -6.11 4.19
CA ALA A 108 -4.86 -6.91 5.35
C ALA A 108 -6.33 -6.70 5.73
N LYS A 109 -6.85 -5.47 5.57
CA LYS A 109 -8.26 -5.12 5.80
C LYS A 109 -9.21 -5.69 4.74
N TRP A 110 -8.75 -5.83 3.50
CA TRP A 110 -9.53 -6.38 2.38
C TRP A 110 -9.63 -7.91 2.40
N LEU A 111 -8.58 -8.61 2.84
CA LEU A 111 -8.58 -10.08 2.89
C LEU A 111 -9.57 -10.65 3.91
N VAL A 112 -9.80 -9.95 5.02
CA VAL A 112 -10.75 -10.39 6.06
C VAL A 112 -12.22 -10.12 5.67
N THR A 113 -12.47 -9.12 4.82
CA THR A 113 -13.82 -8.72 4.39
C THR A 113 -14.32 -9.42 3.13
N SER A 114 -13.43 -10.05 2.37
CA SER A 114 -13.74 -10.70 1.08
C SER A 114 -14.17 -12.17 1.18
N PHE A 115 -14.20 -12.76 2.37
CA PHE A 115 -14.47 -14.19 2.56
C PHE A 115 -15.97 -14.57 2.59
N ILE A 116 -16.90 -13.62 2.38
CA ILE A 116 -18.32 -13.98 2.26
C ILE A 116 -18.58 -14.49 0.83
N PRO A 117 -18.83 -15.80 0.63
CA PRO A 117 -19.12 -16.32 -0.70
C PRO A 117 -20.37 -15.62 -1.29
N PHE A 118 -20.33 -15.28 -2.58
CA PHE A 118 -21.40 -14.62 -3.37
C PHE A 118 -21.67 -13.13 -3.14
N ARG A 119 -20.98 -12.45 -2.22
CA ARG A 119 -21.17 -11.00 -1.99
C ARG A 119 -20.86 -10.15 -3.23
N GLY A 120 -19.86 -10.53 -4.04
CA GLY A 120 -19.51 -9.86 -5.30
C GLY A 120 -20.63 -9.92 -6.35
N LEU A 121 -21.21 -11.11 -6.58
CA LEU A 121 -22.30 -11.27 -7.54
C LEU A 121 -23.59 -10.58 -7.07
N ILE A 122 -23.88 -10.63 -5.76
CA ILE A 122 -25.05 -9.95 -5.18
C ILE A 122 -24.90 -8.42 -5.30
N ARG A 123 -23.71 -7.86 -5.07
CA ARG A 123 -23.43 -6.42 -5.19
C ARG A 123 -23.39 -5.93 -6.65
N GLU A 124 -22.96 -6.79 -7.57
CA GLU A 124 -23.01 -6.53 -9.01
C GLU A 124 -24.45 -6.50 -9.53
N VAL A 125 -25.28 -7.48 -9.12
CA VAL A 125 -26.69 -7.54 -9.51
C VAL A 125 -27.52 -6.45 -8.82
N SER A 126 -27.14 -6.00 -7.61
CA SER A 126 -27.83 -4.92 -6.90
C SER A 126 -27.46 -3.51 -7.38
N GLY A 127 -26.50 -3.36 -8.29
CA GLY A 127 -26.06 -2.06 -8.82
C GLY A 127 -25.22 -1.20 -7.86
N ALA A 128 -24.89 -1.71 -6.67
CA ALA A 128 -24.20 -0.94 -5.63
C ALA A 128 -22.69 -0.66 -5.91
N ASN A 129 -22.19 -0.97 -7.11
CA ASN A 129 -20.79 -0.83 -7.52
C ASN A 129 -20.49 0.43 -8.35
N ASP A 130 -21.47 1.32 -8.62
CA ASP A 130 -21.22 2.50 -9.46
C ASP A 130 -20.10 3.39 -8.92
N LYS A 131 -20.07 3.61 -7.60
CA LYS A 131 -19.03 4.44 -6.99
C LYS A 131 -17.65 3.78 -7.06
N ASP A 132 -17.59 2.46 -6.85
CA ASP A 132 -16.36 1.68 -6.96
C ASP A 132 -15.82 1.74 -8.41
N ARG A 133 -16.70 1.74 -9.41
CA ARG A 133 -16.31 1.93 -10.82
C ARG A 133 -15.71 3.30 -11.06
N GLU A 134 -16.33 4.37 -10.54
CA GLU A 134 -15.82 5.73 -10.67
C GLU A 134 -14.44 5.89 -10.01
N VAL A 135 -14.27 5.39 -8.80
CA VAL A 135 -12.99 5.44 -8.07
C VAL A 135 -11.90 4.68 -8.83
N ASN A 136 -12.23 3.47 -9.33
CA ASN A 136 -11.29 2.70 -10.14
C ASN A 136 -10.92 3.43 -11.44
N ALA A 137 -11.89 4.06 -12.13
CA ALA A 137 -11.63 4.86 -13.31
C ALA A 137 -10.71 6.06 -13.00
N ALA A 138 -10.91 6.72 -11.86
CA ALA A 138 -10.06 7.81 -11.39
C ALA A 138 -8.62 7.37 -11.11
N ILE A 139 -8.44 6.21 -10.47
CA ILE A 139 -7.12 5.61 -10.22
C ILE A 139 -6.43 5.29 -11.55
N GLN A 140 -7.13 4.67 -12.50
CA GLN A 140 -6.57 4.36 -13.83
C GLN A 140 -6.17 5.62 -14.59
N ALA A 141 -6.99 6.67 -14.54
CA ALA A 141 -6.67 7.97 -15.14
C ALA A 141 -5.43 8.61 -14.47
N GLY A 142 -5.34 8.55 -13.14
CA GLY A 142 -4.19 9.04 -12.39
C GLY A 142 -2.88 8.31 -12.74
N LEU A 143 -2.92 6.97 -12.78
CA LEU A 143 -1.78 6.14 -13.19
C LEU A 143 -1.35 6.45 -14.62
N THR A 144 -2.31 6.58 -15.53
CA THR A 144 -2.07 6.94 -16.93
C THR A 144 -1.39 8.31 -17.05
N ARG A 145 -1.91 9.31 -16.32
CA ARG A 145 -1.34 10.66 -16.30
C ARG A 145 0.07 10.66 -15.71
N ARG A 146 0.30 9.95 -14.60
CA ARG A 146 1.64 9.83 -13.99
C ARG A 146 2.65 9.26 -14.97
N GLY A 147 2.32 8.14 -15.62
CA GLY A 147 3.18 7.50 -16.61
C GLY A 147 3.48 8.43 -17.79
N PHE A 148 2.47 9.12 -18.30
CA PHE A 148 2.63 10.11 -19.37
C PHE A 148 3.58 11.25 -18.97
N LEU A 149 3.36 11.87 -17.80
CA LEU A 149 4.19 12.99 -17.33
C LEU A 149 5.64 12.57 -17.11
N LYS A 150 5.89 11.36 -16.59
CA LYS A 150 7.24 10.79 -16.47
C LYS A 150 7.89 10.59 -17.83
N GLY A 151 7.16 10.07 -18.82
CA GLY A 151 7.67 9.93 -20.20
C GLY A 151 7.99 11.26 -20.86
N VAL A 152 7.16 12.29 -20.65
CA VAL A 152 7.44 13.65 -21.13
C VAL A 152 8.66 14.25 -20.44
N GLY A 153 8.80 14.06 -19.14
CA GLY A 153 9.97 14.54 -18.41
C GLY A 153 11.25 13.82 -18.81
N GLU A 154 11.19 12.51 -19.08
CA GLU A 154 12.32 11.75 -19.63
C GLU A 154 12.73 12.28 -21.00
N ALA A 155 11.78 12.48 -21.92
CA ALA A 155 12.03 13.05 -23.23
C ALA A 155 12.64 14.47 -23.15
N ARG A 156 12.36 15.21 -22.08
CA ARG A 156 12.91 16.55 -21.80
C ARG A 156 14.22 16.53 -21.01
N GLY A 157 14.74 15.35 -20.64
CA GLY A 157 15.95 15.23 -19.83
C GLY A 157 15.80 15.71 -18.39
N CYS A 158 14.58 15.71 -17.85
CA CYS A 158 14.33 16.01 -16.46
C CYS A 158 14.90 14.92 -15.54
N LYS A 159 15.23 15.29 -14.30
CA LYS A 159 15.67 14.35 -13.27
C LYS A 159 14.47 13.80 -12.51
N TYR A 160 14.66 12.65 -11.86
CA TYR A 160 13.70 12.12 -10.90
C TYR A 160 13.33 13.20 -9.85
N PRO A 161 12.04 13.34 -9.46
CA PRO A 161 10.89 12.48 -9.78
C PRO A 161 10.15 12.81 -11.08
N ALA A 162 10.60 13.83 -11.85
CA ALA A 162 9.94 14.20 -13.11
C ALA A 162 10.19 13.22 -14.27
N SER A 163 11.03 12.21 -14.07
CA SER A 163 11.34 11.13 -15.02
C SER A 163 11.23 9.78 -14.30
N PRO A 164 11.26 8.64 -15.01
CA PRO A 164 11.37 7.33 -14.37
C PRO A 164 12.56 7.25 -13.41
N ALA A 165 12.40 6.47 -12.35
CA ALA A 165 13.46 6.26 -11.36
C ALA A 165 14.69 5.59 -12.01
N PRO A 166 15.85 6.25 -12.05
CA PRO A 166 17.05 5.62 -12.56
C PRO A 166 17.57 4.56 -11.58
N PRO A 167 18.39 3.59 -12.03
CA PRO A 167 18.82 2.47 -11.20
C PRO A 167 19.46 2.87 -9.86
N HIS A 168 20.26 3.93 -9.83
CA HIS A 168 20.90 4.40 -8.60
C HIS A 168 19.90 4.91 -7.54
N VAL A 169 18.79 5.52 -7.96
CA VAL A 169 17.72 5.96 -7.04
C VAL A 169 17.03 4.74 -6.45
N VAL A 170 16.72 3.75 -7.29
CA VAL A 170 16.08 2.51 -6.84
C VAL A 170 16.97 1.78 -5.84
N GLN A 171 18.27 1.65 -6.11
CA GLN A 171 19.19 0.97 -5.20
C GLN A 171 19.38 1.73 -3.89
N ALA A 172 19.57 3.05 -3.94
CA ALA A 172 19.65 3.86 -2.72
C ALA A 172 18.39 3.71 -1.85
N ARG A 173 17.21 3.57 -2.49
CA ARG A 173 15.95 3.36 -1.78
C ARG A 173 15.84 1.95 -1.21
N LYS A 174 16.27 0.91 -1.93
CA LYS A 174 16.38 -0.46 -1.38
C LYS A 174 17.30 -0.52 -0.18
N GLU A 175 18.50 0.04 -0.29
CA GLU A 175 19.47 0.08 0.81
C GLU A 175 18.88 0.80 2.03
N LYS A 176 18.13 1.88 1.81
CA LYS A 176 17.39 2.57 2.88
C LYS A 176 16.30 1.68 3.49
N LEU A 177 15.49 0.99 2.67
CA LEU A 177 14.46 0.07 3.16
C LEU A 177 15.07 -1.11 3.93
N GLU A 178 16.21 -1.64 3.49
CA GLU A 178 16.99 -2.69 4.15
C GLU A 178 17.61 -2.17 5.46
N ALA A 179 18.10 -0.94 5.49
CA ALA A 179 18.63 -0.31 6.71
C ALA A 179 17.52 -0.04 7.74
N GLU A 180 16.36 0.43 7.29
CA GLU A 180 15.15 0.59 8.12
C GLU A 180 14.55 -0.76 8.53
N GLY A 181 14.77 -1.81 7.72
CA GLY A 181 14.33 -3.19 7.95
C GLY A 181 15.29 -4.02 8.81
N LYS A 182 16.42 -3.47 9.29
CA LYS A 182 17.26 -4.13 10.30
C LYS A 182 16.69 -3.97 11.69
N LEU A 183 15.54 -4.61 11.89
CA LEU A 183 15.01 -5.24 13.12
C LEU A 183 13.75 -6.07 12.75
N ALA A 184 13.69 -6.70 11.57
CA ALA A 184 12.74 -7.79 11.32
C ALA A 184 13.33 -8.78 10.32
N ASP A 185 13.47 -10.00 10.82
CA ASP A 185 13.71 -11.28 10.18
C ASP A 185 13.16 -11.39 8.75
N ASP A 186 13.98 -11.91 7.84
CA ASP A 186 13.63 -13.08 7.01
C ASP A 186 14.64 -13.26 5.88
N GLY A 187 15.81 -13.77 6.25
CA GLY A 187 16.55 -14.61 5.32
C GLY A 187 15.78 -15.90 5.13
N LYS A 188 14.73 -15.95 4.26
CA LYS A 188 14.17 -17.22 3.76
C LYS A 188 13.09 -17.16 2.68
N GLN A 189 13.22 -16.36 1.62
CA GLN A 189 12.33 -16.56 0.44
C GLN A 189 13.04 -16.37 -0.90
N ASP A 190 14.11 -17.14 -1.17
CA ASP A 190 14.59 -17.28 -2.55
C ASP A 190 14.94 -18.72 -2.99
N GLU A 191 14.93 -19.70 -2.09
CA GLU A 191 15.20 -21.09 -2.48
C GLU A 191 13.95 -21.88 -2.94
N SER A 192 12.75 -21.44 -2.60
CA SER A 192 11.51 -22.19 -2.91
C SER A 192 11.00 -21.98 -4.35
N LYS A 193 11.40 -20.89 -5.03
CA LYS A 193 11.02 -20.61 -6.43
C LYS A 193 11.92 -21.30 -7.45
N LYS A 194 13.19 -21.58 -7.11
CA LYS A 194 14.10 -22.33 -8.00
C LYS A 194 13.72 -23.82 -8.08
N LYS A 195 13.35 -24.44 -6.96
CA LYS A 195 12.98 -25.87 -6.92
C LYS A 195 11.63 -26.21 -7.58
N LYS A 196 10.72 -25.24 -7.74
CA LYS A 196 9.41 -25.45 -8.38
C LYS A 196 9.45 -25.25 -9.90
N ARG A 197 10.45 -24.52 -10.42
CA ARG A 197 10.69 -24.37 -11.86
C ARG A 197 11.38 -25.59 -12.47
N ASP A 198 12.27 -26.25 -11.72
CA ASP A 198 12.95 -27.46 -12.20
C ASP A 198 12.06 -28.71 -12.18
N LYS A 199 11.03 -28.79 -11.31
CA LYS A 199 10.12 -29.95 -11.25
C LYS A 199 9.02 -29.98 -12.31
N ASN A 200 8.72 -28.84 -12.96
CA ASN A 200 7.70 -28.79 -14.01
C ASN A 200 8.29 -28.97 -15.42
N ASN A 201 9.62 -29.11 -15.54
CA ASN A 201 10.27 -29.31 -16.83
C ASN A 201 10.73 -30.76 -17.07
N GLU A 202 10.24 -31.69 -16.24
CA GLU A 202 10.47 -33.13 -16.38
C GLU A 202 9.10 -33.83 -16.47
N LYS A 203 8.36 -33.54 -17.54
CA LYS A 203 7.35 -34.42 -18.19
C LYS A 203 6.53 -33.64 -19.22
N THR A 204 7.12 -33.39 -20.38
CA THR A 204 6.39 -33.35 -21.66
C THR A 204 7.30 -33.93 -22.72
N GLU A 205 7.26 -35.26 -22.88
CA GLU A 205 7.67 -35.93 -24.11
C GLU A 205 6.73 -35.48 -25.23
N SER A 206 7.16 -34.48 -26.00
CA SER A 206 6.79 -34.22 -27.41
C SER A 206 7.41 -32.88 -27.83
N GLY A 207 8.73 -32.86 -27.91
CA GLY A 207 9.49 -31.68 -28.32
C GLY A 207 9.36 -31.45 -29.83
N VAL A 208 8.60 -30.44 -30.24
CA VAL A 208 8.85 -29.75 -31.51
C VAL A 208 10.02 -28.78 -31.29
N PRO A 209 11.08 -28.82 -32.12
CA PRO A 209 12.24 -27.97 -31.92
C PRO A 209 11.86 -26.51 -32.18
N TYR A 210 12.03 -25.66 -31.16
CA TYR A 210 11.88 -24.21 -31.30
C TYR A 210 13.12 -23.66 -32.00
N VAL A 211 12.95 -23.08 -33.19
CA VAL A 211 14.04 -22.43 -33.93
C VAL A 211 13.80 -20.93 -33.91
N ALA A 212 14.66 -20.17 -33.21
CA ALA A 212 14.65 -18.72 -33.25
C ALA A 212 15.41 -18.25 -34.50
N GLN A 213 14.70 -17.96 -35.59
CA GLN A 213 15.28 -17.27 -36.75
C GLN A 213 14.98 -15.76 -36.64
N PRO A 214 15.95 -14.87 -36.94
CA PRO A 214 15.70 -13.44 -36.97
C PRO A 214 14.74 -13.12 -38.12
N VAL A 215 13.60 -12.51 -37.80
CA VAL A 215 12.63 -12.04 -38.80
C VAL A 215 13.19 -10.78 -39.45
N VAL A 216 13.72 -10.90 -40.66
CA VAL A 216 14.10 -9.77 -41.50
C VAL A 216 12.84 -9.27 -42.21
N GLN A 217 12.29 -8.14 -41.76
CA GLN A 217 11.17 -7.51 -42.46
C GLN A 217 11.69 -6.75 -43.69
N PRO A 218 11.13 -6.97 -44.89
CA PRO A 218 11.48 -6.17 -46.06
C PRO A 218 11.01 -4.73 -45.86
N ILE A 219 11.90 -3.78 -46.12
CA ILE A 219 11.61 -2.35 -46.10
C ILE A 219 10.86 -2.02 -47.41
N PRO A 220 9.70 -1.34 -47.35
CA PRO A 220 8.96 -0.89 -48.54
C PRO A 220 9.67 0.23 -49.31
#